data_AF-A0A969YIP5-F1
#
_entry.id   AF-A0A969YIP5-F1
#
_cell.length_a   1.000
_cell.length_b   1.000
_cell.length_c   1.000
_cell.angle_alpha   90.00
_cell.angle_beta   90.00
_cell.angle_gamma   90.00
#
_symmetry.space_group_name_H-M   'P 1'
#
loop_
_entity.id
_entity.type
_entity.pdbx_description
1 polymer ?
#
loop_
_entity_poly.entity_id
_entity_poly.type
_entity_poly.pdbx_seq_one_letter_code
_entity_poly.pdbx_strand_id
1 'polypeptide(L)'
;MFELQEIEFYDVYHLPIIKAYADRIDLVNTINRLVPSRMATKPGTLVLAMVLDALSGRHPLYRIDSFYKNKDIELLLGQSLDVG
;
A
#
# COMPACT_ATOMS: atom_id res chain seq x y z
N MET A 1 -7.48 -38.99 18.71
CA MET A 1 -7.77 -37.64 19.21
C MET A 1 -7.25 -36.69 18.15
N PHE A 2 -8.12 -36.00 17.43
CA PHE A 2 -7.71 -35.03 16.41
C PHE A 2 -7.38 -33.72 17.13
N GLU A 3 -6.16 -33.20 16.96
CA GLU A 3 -5.83 -31.84 17.38
C GLU A 3 -6.67 -30.88 16.52
N LEU A 4 -7.55 -30.12 17.16
CA LEU A 4 -8.21 -28.99 16.53
C LEU A 4 -7.11 -27.94 16.30
N GLN A 5 -6.75 -27.72 15.04
CA GLN A 5 -5.88 -26.60 14.68
C GLN A 5 -6.58 -25.31 15.11
N GLU A 6 -5.91 -24.51 15.92
CA GLU A 6 -6.39 -23.18 16.30
C GLU A 6 -6.59 -22.35 15.03
N ILE A 7 -7.81 -21.82 14.86
CA ILE A 7 -8.13 -20.91 13.76
C ILE A 7 -7.78 -19.50 14.24
N GLU A 8 -6.78 -18.90 13.61
CA GLU A 8 -6.41 -17.50 13.84
C GLU A 8 -7.19 -16.58 12.88
N PHE A 9 -7.80 -15.52 13.43
CA PHE A 9 -8.53 -14.51 12.67
C PHE A 9 -7.78 -13.18 12.68
N TYR A 10 -7.67 -12.54 11.52
CA TYR A 10 -7.02 -11.24 11.36
C TYR A 10 -7.86 -10.30 10.51
N ASP A 11 -8.01 -9.06 10.98
CA ASP A 11 -8.65 -8.01 10.18
C ASP A 11 -7.68 -7.49 9.11
N VAL A 12 -8.13 -7.46 7.85
CA VAL A 12 -7.34 -6.96 6.71
C VAL A 12 -7.91 -5.67 6.09
N TYR A 13 -9.14 -5.27 6.45
CA TYR A 13 -9.82 -4.04 5.98
C TYR A 13 -9.64 -3.78 4.46
N HIS A 14 -9.26 -2.56 4.08
CA HIS A 14 -9.03 -2.15 2.69
C HIS A 14 -7.61 -2.46 2.18
N LEU A 15 -6.74 -3.06 2.98
CA LEU A 15 -5.34 -3.34 2.63
C LEU A 15 -5.20 -4.29 1.41
N PRO A 16 -6.05 -5.31 1.21
CA PRO A 16 -5.99 -6.15 0.00
C PRO A 16 -6.21 -5.36 -1.30
N ILE A 17 -7.05 -4.31 -1.27
CA ILE A 17 -7.28 -3.44 -2.43
C ILE A 17 -6.01 -2.67 -2.77
N ILE A 18 -5.33 -2.12 -1.75
CA ILE A 18 -4.04 -1.44 -1.92
C ILE A 18 -3.00 -2.38 -2.50
N LYS A 19 -2.91 -3.60 -1.98
CA LYS A 19 -2.01 -4.62 -2.50
C LYS A 19 -2.26 -4.91 -3.97
N ALA A 20 -3.54 -5.03 -4.37
CA ALA A 20 -3.91 -5.25 -5.77
C ALA A 20 -3.47 -4.08 -6.67
N TYR A 21 -3.58 -2.83 -6.21
CA TYR A 21 -3.03 -1.68 -6.94
C TYR A 21 -1.50 -1.74 -7.04
N ALA A 22 -0.81 -2.04 -5.94
CA ALA A 22 0.64 -2.17 -5.91
C ALA A 22 1.15 -3.26 -6.88
N ASP A 23 0.38 -4.34 -7.04
CA ASP A 23 0.66 -5.39 -8.03
C ASP A 23 0.44 -4.92 -9.46
N ARG A 24 -0.67 -4.21 -9.72
CA ARG A 24 -0.96 -3.68 -11.06
C ARG A 24 0.08 -2.69 -11.57
N ILE A 25 0.72 -1.94 -10.67
CA ILE A 25 1.77 -0.97 -11.03
C ILE A 25 3.18 -1.57 -10.93
N ASP A 26 3.32 -2.89 -10.68
CA ASP A 26 4.60 -3.58 -10.50
C ASP A 26 5.52 -2.93 -9.45
N LEU A 27 4.96 -2.41 -8.35
CA LEU A 27 5.68 -1.60 -7.36
C LEU A 27 6.91 -2.34 -6.81
N VAL A 28 6.71 -3.57 -6.34
CA VAL A 28 7.75 -4.36 -5.66
C VAL A 28 8.92 -4.64 -6.59
N ASN A 29 8.64 -5.11 -7.82
CA ASN A 29 9.73 -5.44 -8.74
C ASN A 29 10.41 -4.20 -9.27
N THR A 30 9.67 -3.11 -9.50
CA THR A 30 10.25 -1.81 -9.88
C THR A 30 11.26 -1.33 -8.85
N ILE A 31 10.91 -1.31 -7.57
CA ILE A 31 11.84 -0.92 -6.50
C ILE A 31 13.02 -1.89 -6.42
N ASN A 32 12.79 -3.20 -6.52
CA ASN A 32 13.89 -4.18 -6.49
C ASN A 32 14.88 -4.00 -7.65
N ARG A 33 14.42 -3.53 -8.82
CA ARG A 33 15.30 -3.20 -9.96
C ARG A 33 16.07 -1.91 -9.72
N LEU A 34 15.42 -0.88 -9.15
CA LEU A 34 16.03 0.43 -8.89
C LEU A 34 17.03 0.40 -7.72
N VAL A 35 16.82 -0.48 -6.74
CA VAL A 35 17.65 -0.62 -5.56
C VAL A 35 18.14 -2.08 -5.44
N PRO A 36 19.14 -2.49 -6.25
CA PRO A 36 19.78 -3.78 -6.09
C PRO A 36 20.37 -3.87 -4.68
N SER A 37 19.95 -4.89 -3.93
CA SER A 37 20.31 -5.03 -2.51
C SER A 37 20.68 -6.47 -2.19
N ARG A 38 21.59 -6.63 -1.23
CA ARG A 38 21.97 -7.92 -0.62
C ARG A 38 21.23 -8.18 0.70
N MET A 39 20.23 -7.38 1.03
CA MET A 39 19.41 -7.56 2.23
C MET A 39 18.65 -8.89 2.17
N ALA A 40 18.41 -9.49 3.34
CA ALA A 40 17.62 -10.72 3.45
C ALA A 40 16.19 -10.52 2.95
N THR A 41 15.58 -9.37 3.27
CA THR A 41 14.29 -8.94 2.70
C THR A 41 14.54 -7.97 1.57
N LYS A 42 13.89 -8.20 0.43
CA LYS A 42 14.04 -7.33 -0.74
C LYS A 42 13.43 -5.94 -0.46
N PRO A 43 14.09 -4.84 -0.86
CA PRO A 43 13.62 -3.47 -0.60
C PRO A 43 12.19 -3.20 -1.06
N GLY A 44 11.77 -3.73 -2.21
CA GLY A 44 10.41 -3.55 -2.72
C GLY A 44 9.34 -4.12 -1.79
N THR A 45 9.64 -5.23 -1.09
CA THR A 45 8.73 -5.80 -0.08
C THR A 45 8.61 -4.88 1.13
N LEU A 46 9.71 -4.28 1.59
CA LEU A 46 9.70 -3.33 2.70
C LEU A 46 8.93 -2.05 2.33
N VAL A 47 9.12 -1.54 1.12
CA VAL A 47 8.36 -0.39 0.62
C VAL A 47 6.86 -0.69 0.57
N LEU A 48 6.47 -1.84 0.06
CA LEU A 48 5.06 -2.25 0.07
C LEU A 48 4.51 -2.31 1.51
N ALA A 49 5.27 -2.87 2.45
CA ALA A 49 4.85 -2.91 3.86
C ALA A 49 4.65 -1.50 4.44
N MET A 50 5.56 -0.56 4.16
CA MET A 50 5.42 0.85 4.56
C MET A 50 4.22 1.53 3.91
N VAL A 51 3.92 1.25 2.65
CA VAL A 51 2.73 1.77 1.97
C VAL A 51 1.46 1.24 2.62
N LEU A 52 1.39 -0.05 2.93
CA LEU A 52 0.24 -0.64 3.62
C LEU A 52 0.08 -0.07 5.03
N ASP A 53 1.17 0.12 5.77
CA ASP A 53 1.18 0.73 7.10
C ASP A 53 0.66 2.18 7.05
N ALA A 54 1.23 3.02 6.18
CA ALA A 54 0.82 4.41 6.02
C ALA A 54 -0.65 4.56 5.62
N LEU A 55 -1.15 3.63 4.79
CA LEU A 55 -2.53 3.64 4.29
C LEU A 55 -3.50 2.85 5.17
N SER A 56 -3.03 2.17 6.20
CA SER A 56 -3.88 1.53 7.22
C SER A 56 -4.62 2.55 8.10
N GLY A 57 -4.21 3.83 8.05
CA GLY A 57 -4.90 4.92 8.72
C GLY A 57 -6.41 4.92 8.45
N ARG A 58 -7.19 5.41 9.41
CA ARG A 58 -8.68 5.29 9.47
C ARG A 58 -9.47 5.93 8.31
N HIS A 59 -8.81 6.37 7.25
CA HIS A 59 -9.43 6.94 6.06
C HIS A 59 -9.24 6.00 4.86
N PRO A 60 -10.32 5.31 4.44
CA PRO A 60 -10.27 4.45 3.28
C PRO A 60 -9.88 5.22 2.01
N LEU A 61 -9.02 4.62 1.19
CA LEU A 61 -8.56 5.19 -0.09
C LEU A 61 -9.68 5.57 -1.07
N TYR A 62 -10.88 5.01 -0.93
CA TYR A 62 -12.02 5.40 -1.75
C TYR A 62 -12.47 6.86 -1.53
N ARG A 63 -11.90 7.57 -0.55
CA ARG A 63 -12.13 9.01 -0.30
C ARG A 63 -10.93 9.89 -0.70
N ILE A 64 -10.16 9.49 -1.70
CA ILE A 64 -9.02 10.26 -2.23
C ILE A 64 -9.44 11.71 -2.53
N ASP A 65 -10.58 11.92 -3.17
CA ASP A 65 -11.06 13.25 -3.54
C ASP A 65 -11.30 14.13 -2.30
N SER A 66 -11.90 13.55 -1.25
CA SER A 66 -12.09 14.23 0.03
C SER A 66 -10.77 14.52 0.75
N PHE A 67 -9.76 13.64 0.62
CA PHE A 67 -8.46 13.83 1.24
C PHE A 67 -7.71 15.03 0.63
N TYR A 68 -7.80 15.19 -0.69
CA TYR A 68 -7.10 16.24 -1.45
C TYR A 68 -7.89 17.54 -1.59
N LYS A 69 -9.20 17.56 -1.30
CA LYS A 69 -10.08 18.73 -1.43
C LYS A 69 -9.52 20.05 -0.85
N ASN A 70 -8.76 19.96 0.26
CA ASN A 70 -8.19 21.13 0.94
C ASN A 70 -6.64 21.07 1.00
N LYS A 71 -5.99 20.40 0.05
CA LYS A 71 -4.53 20.29 -0.02
C LYS A 71 -4.02 20.87 -1.32
N ASP A 72 -2.81 21.40 -1.30
CA ASP A 72 -2.09 21.77 -2.51
C ASP A 72 -1.63 20.49 -3.24
N ILE A 73 -2.42 20.05 -4.21
CA ILE A 73 -2.21 18.80 -4.93
C ILE A 73 -0.94 18.88 -5.78
N GLU A 74 -0.70 20.00 -6.45
CA GLU A 74 0.48 20.18 -7.30
C GLU A 74 1.77 20.17 -6.49
N LEU A 75 1.77 20.79 -5.30
CA LEU A 75 2.91 20.72 -4.39
C LEU A 75 3.18 19.28 -3.91
N LEU A 76 2.12 18.52 -3.61
CA LEU A 76 2.25 17.18 -3.02
C LEU A 76 2.58 16.10 -4.05
N LEU A 77 2.03 16.21 -5.26
CA LEU A 77 2.11 15.16 -6.29
C LEU A 77 2.96 15.57 -7.51
N GLY A 78 3.38 16.83 -7.59
CA GLY A 78 4.13 17.37 -8.72
C GLY A 78 3.29 17.57 -9.99
N GLN A 79 1.97 17.34 -9.91
CA GLN A 79 1.02 17.48 -11.00
C GLN A 79 -0.42 17.59 -10.46
N SER A 80 -1.33 18.15 -11.26
CA SER A 80 -2.76 18.16 -10.97
C SER A 80 -3.34 16.74 -10.99
N LEU A 81 -4.25 16.43 -10.07
CA LEU A 81 -5.00 15.18 -10.06
C LEU A 81 -6.44 15.47 -10.48
N ASP A 82 -6.91 14.83 -11.56
CA ASP A 82 -8.32 14.85 -11.93
C ASP A 82 -9.06 13.78 -11.12
N VAL A 83 -9.78 14.24 -10.11
CA VAL A 83 -10.62 13.44 -9.22
C VAL A 83 -12.07 13.83 -9.52
N GLY A 84 -12.72 12.97 -10.31
CA GLY A 84 -14.06 13.22 -10.89
C GLY A 84 -15.18 13.39 -9.88
#